data_AF-A0A3A5UWM9-F1
#
_entry.id   AF-A0A3A5UWM9-F1
#
_cell.length_a   1.000
_cell.length_b   1.000
_cell.length_c   1.000
_cell.angle_alpha   90.00
_cell.angle_beta   90.00
_cell.angle_gamma   90.00
#
_symmetry.space_group_name_H-M   'P 1'
#
loop_
_entity.id
_entity.type
_entity.pdbx_description
1 polymer ?
#
loop_
_entity_poly.entity_id
_entity_poly.type
_entity_poly.pdbx_seq_one_letter_code
_entity_poly.pdbx_strand_id
1 'polypeptide(L)'
;MRVIIPFLVVAFILTPAISIATDSSNIETWENARYNQNSGTLGGISISLSNDSSVHHSTMNIEDFPTIIETYTATWCENCVMVEQKRNEAIGNNNATVIHYHRHYYETQDPFGDNSTEDRWELNYGASSINSLGASRLAPTTVIDGERMHPGHRPKSNNLENDFITSISVGSTAPLYGNISLSVTKNDSITQDPKSSIFSWSTSTLMPICADDCRKSVSTSAWLLFV
;
A
#
# COMPACT_ATOMS: atom_id res chain seq x y z
N MET A 1 24.37 80.18 9.73
CA MET A 1 24.01 78.75 9.82
C MET A 1 22.75 78.53 8.99
N ARG A 2 22.87 77.77 7.89
CA ARG A 2 21.73 77.26 7.11
C ARG A 2 21.28 75.97 7.79
N VAL A 3 20.01 75.86 8.18
CA VAL A 3 19.44 74.56 8.56
C VAL A 3 18.26 74.31 7.65
N ILE A 4 18.45 73.30 6.81
CA ILE A 4 17.54 72.82 5.78
C ILE A 4 16.67 71.74 6.44
N ILE A 5 15.35 71.84 6.24
CA ILE A 5 14.31 70.91 6.69
C ILE A 5 14.47 69.55 5.96
N PRO A 6 14.14 68.42 6.60
CA PRO A 6 13.65 67.27 5.85
C PRO A 6 12.18 66.98 6.13
N PHE A 7 11.42 66.97 5.03
CA PHE A 7 10.07 66.44 4.90
C PHE A 7 10.07 64.93 5.19
N LEU A 8 9.12 64.48 6.01
CA LEU A 8 8.90 63.07 6.33
C LEU A 8 8.01 62.45 5.25
N VAL A 9 8.61 61.70 4.31
CA VAL A 9 7.90 60.93 3.28
C VAL A 9 7.71 59.51 3.80
N VAL A 10 6.49 59.17 4.21
CA VAL A 10 6.08 57.78 4.46
C VAL A 10 5.73 57.16 3.12
N ALA A 11 6.63 56.35 2.57
CA ALA A 11 6.36 55.49 1.43
C ALA A 11 5.70 54.19 1.92
N PHE A 12 4.41 54.02 1.63
CA PHE A 12 3.70 52.75 1.82
C PHE A 12 4.13 51.80 0.71
N ILE A 13 5.01 50.84 1.02
CA ILE A 13 5.42 49.81 0.06
C ILE A 13 4.26 48.82 -0.07
N LEU A 14 3.47 48.95 -1.14
CA LEU A 14 2.59 47.89 -1.64
C LEU A 14 3.49 46.78 -2.21
N THR A 15 3.90 45.84 -1.37
CA THR A 15 4.45 44.58 -1.87
C THR A 15 3.30 43.79 -2.49
N PRO A 16 3.40 43.34 -3.75
CA PRO A 16 2.48 42.32 -4.22
C PRO A 16 2.70 41.09 -3.35
N ALA A 17 1.66 40.65 -2.65
CA ALA A 17 1.64 39.29 -2.14
C ALA A 17 1.70 38.38 -3.37
N ILE A 18 2.91 37.91 -3.69
CA ILE A 18 3.08 36.83 -4.65
C ILE A 18 2.44 35.61 -3.96
N SER A 19 1.19 35.34 -4.30
CA SER A 19 0.61 34.02 -4.07
C SER A 19 1.42 33.05 -4.92
N ILE A 20 2.38 32.36 -4.30
CA ILE A 20 2.96 31.17 -4.90
C ILE A 20 1.82 30.15 -4.87
N ALA A 21 1.03 30.10 -5.94
CA ALA A 21 0.30 28.89 -6.26
C ALA A 21 1.37 27.84 -6.55
N THR A 22 1.67 26.99 -5.55
CA THR A 22 2.44 25.78 -5.78
C THR A 22 1.62 24.93 -6.75
N ASP A 23 2.14 24.76 -7.95
CA ASP A 23 1.58 23.91 -9.00
C ASP A 23 1.39 22.50 -8.40
N SER A 24 0.14 22.13 -8.09
CA SER A 24 -0.19 20.91 -7.34
C SER A 24 -0.01 19.63 -8.17
N SER A 25 0.51 19.75 -9.40
CA SER A 25 0.64 18.64 -10.34
C SER A 25 1.92 17.81 -10.17
N ASN A 26 2.84 18.19 -9.26
CA ASN A 26 4.16 17.53 -9.14
C ASN A 26 4.59 17.20 -7.69
N ILE A 27 3.69 17.28 -6.69
CA ILE A 27 4.04 16.85 -5.32
C ILE A 27 3.95 15.33 -5.27
N GLU A 28 5.07 14.65 -5.08
CA GLU A 28 5.09 13.22 -4.78
C GLU A 28 4.47 13.00 -3.40
N THR A 29 3.31 12.34 -3.35
CA THR A 29 2.51 12.20 -2.12
C THR A 29 2.85 10.95 -1.31
N TRP A 30 3.85 10.17 -1.72
CA TRP A 30 4.31 8.95 -1.05
C TRP A 30 5.84 8.88 -1.00
N GLU A 31 6.37 7.88 -0.30
CA GLU A 31 7.75 7.41 -0.37
C GLU A 31 7.79 6.10 -1.18
N ASN A 32 8.95 5.75 -1.74
CA ASN A 32 9.11 4.45 -2.40
C ASN A 32 9.07 3.33 -1.34
N ALA A 33 8.11 2.42 -1.45
CA ALA A 33 7.92 1.34 -0.47
C ALA A 33 9.00 0.23 -0.54
N ARG A 34 9.69 0.10 -1.67
CA ARG A 34 10.65 -0.97 -1.97
C ARG A 34 12.04 -0.38 -2.17
N TYR A 35 12.76 -0.18 -1.08
CA TYR A 35 14.08 0.47 -1.08
C TYR A 35 15.03 -0.08 -2.16
N ASN A 36 15.33 0.75 -3.17
CA ASN A 36 16.18 0.42 -4.32
C ASN A 36 15.74 -0.82 -5.12
N GLN A 37 14.46 -1.16 -5.12
CA GLN A 37 13.89 -2.27 -5.87
C GLN A 37 12.70 -1.79 -6.71
N ASN A 38 12.63 -2.24 -7.97
CA ASN A 38 11.44 -2.05 -8.80
C ASN A 38 10.53 -3.26 -8.60
N SER A 39 9.74 -3.24 -7.53
CA SER A 39 8.83 -4.31 -7.15
C SER A 39 7.57 -3.75 -6.52
N GLY A 40 6.55 -4.59 -6.39
CA GLY A 40 5.24 -4.21 -5.90
C GLY A 40 4.46 -5.41 -5.41
N THR A 41 3.17 -5.23 -5.18
CA THR A 41 2.22 -6.26 -4.78
C THR A 41 0.95 -6.06 -5.58
N LEU A 42 0.60 -7.11 -6.31
CA LEU A 42 -0.65 -7.19 -7.04
C LEU A 42 -1.72 -7.81 -6.15
N GLY A 43 -2.97 -7.43 -6.39
CA GLY A 43 -4.12 -8.10 -5.80
C GLY A 43 -4.26 -9.55 -6.22
N GLY A 44 -5.39 -10.14 -5.89
CA GLY A 44 -5.62 -11.54 -6.19
C GLY A 44 -7.06 -11.97 -6.02
N ILE A 45 -7.28 -13.26 -6.22
CA ILE A 45 -8.59 -13.90 -6.19
C ILE A 45 -8.94 -14.29 -4.76
N SER A 46 -10.13 -13.89 -4.31
CA SER A 46 -10.72 -14.36 -3.06
C SER A 46 -11.68 -15.51 -3.33
N ILE A 47 -11.56 -16.61 -2.56
CA ILE A 47 -12.44 -17.78 -2.65
C ILE A 47 -13.01 -18.06 -1.27
N SER A 48 -14.33 -18.18 -1.18
CA SER A 48 -15.00 -18.61 0.05
C SER A 48 -14.80 -20.11 0.26
N LEU A 49 -14.22 -20.46 1.41
CA LEU A 49 -14.01 -21.86 1.82
C LEU A 49 -15.25 -22.47 2.51
N SER A 50 -16.36 -21.75 2.62
CA SER A 50 -17.56 -22.19 3.36
C SER A 50 -18.49 -23.16 2.62
N ASN A 51 -18.31 -23.36 1.31
CA ASN A 51 -19.23 -24.19 0.52
C ASN A 51 -18.96 -25.71 0.67
N ASP A 52 -20.02 -26.52 0.57
CA ASP A 52 -19.99 -27.99 0.54
C ASP A 52 -19.31 -28.60 -0.71
N SER A 53 -18.90 -27.76 -1.67
CA SER A 53 -18.17 -28.25 -2.85
C SER A 53 -16.74 -28.63 -2.49
N SER A 54 -16.35 -29.84 -2.89
CA SER A 54 -14.99 -30.34 -2.74
C SER A 54 -13.98 -29.66 -3.66
N VAL A 55 -14.42 -28.93 -4.70
CA VAL A 55 -13.54 -28.24 -5.65
C VAL A 55 -14.07 -26.84 -5.94
N HIS A 56 -13.17 -25.85 -5.86
CA HIS A 56 -13.38 -24.47 -6.28
C HIS A 56 -12.34 -24.09 -7.33
N HIS A 57 -12.77 -23.33 -8.33
CA HIS A 57 -11.88 -22.76 -9.34
C HIS A 57 -12.36 -21.36 -9.69
N SER A 58 -11.43 -20.43 -9.84
CA SER A 58 -11.71 -19.04 -10.21
C SER A 58 -10.56 -18.48 -11.02
N THR A 59 -10.88 -17.64 -11.99
CA THR A 59 -9.92 -16.97 -12.88
C THR A 59 -10.27 -15.49 -12.91
N MET A 60 -9.26 -14.62 -12.86
CA MET A 60 -9.46 -13.17 -12.90
C MET A 60 -8.29 -12.51 -13.63
N ASN A 61 -8.60 -11.45 -14.40
CA ASN A 61 -7.56 -10.68 -15.07
C ASN A 61 -6.84 -9.79 -14.05
N ILE A 62 -5.57 -9.50 -14.30
CA ILE A 62 -4.78 -8.61 -13.42
C ILE A 62 -5.43 -7.23 -13.28
N GLU A 63 -6.02 -6.68 -14.35
CA GLU A 63 -6.66 -5.36 -14.31
C GLU A 63 -7.91 -5.32 -13.42
N ASP A 64 -8.52 -6.47 -13.16
CA ASP A 64 -9.70 -6.60 -12.29
C ASP A 64 -9.30 -6.84 -10.82
N PHE A 65 -8.00 -6.95 -10.51
CA PHE A 65 -7.53 -7.23 -9.16
C PHE A 65 -7.83 -6.08 -8.19
N PRO A 66 -8.20 -6.38 -6.94
CA PRO A 66 -8.34 -5.35 -5.92
C PRO A 66 -6.98 -4.68 -5.67
N THR A 67 -7.00 -3.36 -5.43
CA THR A 67 -5.84 -2.64 -4.89
C THR A 67 -5.45 -3.24 -3.55
N ILE A 68 -4.17 -3.51 -3.34
CA ILE A 68 -3.68 -4.04 -2.07
C ILE A 68 -3.22 -2.90 -1.19
N ILE A 69 -3.75 -2.81 0.03
CA ILE A 69 -3.41 -1.76 0.99
C ILE A 69 -2.93 -2.41 2.28
N GLU A 70 -1.62 -2.39 2.49
CA GLU A 70 -0.97 -3.01 3.65
C GLU A 70 -0.68 -1.92 4.70
N THR A 71 -1.25 -2.05 5.90
CA THR A 71 -1.11 -1.05 6.96
C THR A 71 -0.43 -1.64 8.17
N TYR A 72 0.72 -1.10 8.54
CA TYR A 72 1.37 -1.37 9.81
C TYR A 72 0.73 -0.54 10.92
N THR A 73 0.20 -1.22 11.93
CA THR A 73 -0.64 -0.62 12.97
C THR A 73 -0.34 -1.21 14.34
N ALA A 74 -0.93 -0.60 15.37
CA ALA A 74 -0.99 -1.18 16.71
C ALA A 74 -2.29 -0.77 17.41
N THR A 75 -2.82 -1.63 18.28
CA THR A 75 -4.04 -1.35 19.06
C THR A 75 -3.93 -0.13 19.98
N TRP A 76 -2.72 0.19 20.45
CA TRP A 76 -2.44 1.36 21.29
C TRP A 76 -2.10 2.63 20.50
N CYS A 77 -2.04 2.55 19.16
CA CYS A 77 -1.63 3.66 18.31
C CYS A 77 -2.81 4.59 18.02
N GLU A 78 -2.92 5.70 18.75
CA GLU A 78 -4.00 6.68 18.58
C GLU A 78 -4.02 7.28 17.16
N ASN A 79 -2.84 7.62 16.62
CA ASN A 79 -2.72 8.16 15.26
C ASN A 79 -3.16 7.15 14.19
N CYS A 80 -3.12 5.85 14.48
CA CYS A 80 -3.51 4.81 13.53
C CYS A 80 -5.01 4.85 13.24
N VAL A 81 -5.84 5.24 14.20
CA VAL A 81 -7.29 5.40 14.00
C VAL A 81 -7.59 6.49 12.99
N MET A 82 -6.93 7.64 13.10
CA MET A 82 -7.13 8.76 12.17
C MET A 82 -6.63 8.41 10.76
N VAL A 83 -5.45 7.81 10.65
CA VAL A 83 -4.89 7.39 9.36
C VAL A 83 -5.78 6.33 8.70
N GLU A 84 -6.27 5.37 9.47
CA GLU A 84 -7.23 4.36 9.00
C GLU A 84 -8.51 5.00 8.46
N GLN A 85 -9.09 5.95 9.20
CA GLN A 85 -10.29 6.64 8.74
C GLN A 85 -10.03 7.36 7.41
N LYS A 86 -8.93 8.11 7.30
CA LYS A 86 -8.57 8.84 6.08
C LYS A 86 -8.29 7.92 4.90
N ARG A 87 -7.63 6.79 5.14
CA ARG A 87 -7.43 5.74 4.14
C ARG A 87 -8.76 5.15 3.67
N ASN A 88 -9.68 4.85 4.59
CA ASN A 88 -10.98 4.27 4.25
C ASN A 88 -11.88 5.26 3.47
N GLU A 89 -11.84 6.55 3.83
CA GLU A 89 -12.48 7.63 3.08
C GLU A 89 -11.93 7.71 1.65
N ALA A 90 -10.60 7.62 1.48
CA ALA A 90 -9.94 7.62 0.19
C ALA A 90 -10.23 6.37 -0.68
N ILE A 91 -10.39 5.19 -0.05
CA ILE A 91 -10.81 3.96 -0.75
C ILE A 91 -12.20 4.17 -1.35
N GLY A 92 -13.15 4.70 -0.58
CA GLY A 92 -14.51 4.94 -1.03
C GLY A 92 -15.16 3.68 -1.62
N ASN A 93 -15.51 3.72 -2.91
CA ASN A 93 -16.11 2.59 -3.64
C ASN A 93 -15.09 1.80 -4.48
N ASN A 94 -13.79 2.08 -4.38
CA ASN A 94 -12.78 1.34 -5.12
C ASN A 94 -12.67 -0.10 -4.60
N ASN A 95 -12.40 -1.04 -5.49
CA ASN A 95 -12.14 -2.43 -5.12
C ASN A 95 -10.76 -2.52 -4.47
N ALA A 96 -10.71 -2.69 -3.14
CA ALA A 96 -9.47 -2.76 -2.39
C ALA A 96 -9.52 -3.82 -1.29
N THR A 97 -8.39 -4.46 -1.04
CA THR A 97 -8.18 -5.37 0.09
C THR A 97 -7.21 -4.72 1.05
N VAL A 98 -7.68 -4.43 2.26
CA VAL A 98 -6.86 -3.90 3.35
C VAL A 98 -6.32 -5.06 4.17
N ILE A 99 -5.02 -5.03 4.45
CA ILE A 99 -4.33 -6.00 5.30
C ILE A 99 -3.64 -5.24 6.43
N HIS A 100 -4.01 -5.56 7.67
CA HIS A 100 -3.39 -4.95 8.85
C HIS A 100 -2.26 -5.84 9.38
N TYR A 101 -1.07 -5.26 9.47
CA TYR A 101 0.09 -5.84 10.12
C TYR A 101 0.18 -5.24 11.51
N HIS A 102 -0.21 -6.01 12.50
CA HIS A 102 -0.15 -5.59 13.90
C HIS A 102 1.23 -5.83 14.47
N ARG A 103 1.73 -4.82 15.18
CA ARG A 103 3.00 -4.88 15.89
C ARG A 103 3.02 -6.04 16.89
N HIS A 104 4.15 -6.75 16.98
CA HIS A 104 4.32 -7.92 17.85
C HIS A 104 5.71 -8.01 18.49
N TYR A 105 6.80 -7.75 17.75
CA TYR A 105 8.13 -7.99 18.32
C TYR A 105 8.39 -7.14 19.55
N TYR A 106 8.77 -7.83 20.62
CA TYR A 106 9.11 -7.26 21.93
C TYR A 106 7.94 -6.51 22.61
N GLU A 107 6.71 -6.64 22.09
CA GLU A 107 5.52 -5.98 22.58
C GLU A 107 4.31 -6.92 22.52
N THR A 108 3.98 -7.56 23.65
CA THR A 108 2.83 -8.49 23.75
C THR A 108 1.49 -7.77 23.97
N GLN A 109 1.46 -6.44 23.90
CA GLN A 109 0.27 -5.64 24.20
C GLN A 109 -0.73 -5.58 23.05
N ASP A 110 -0.29 -5.87 21.82
CA ASP A 110 -1.20 -6.00 20.69
C ASP A 110 -1.56 -7.48 20.47
N PRO A 111 -2.81 -7.90 20.77
CA PRO A 111 -3.21 -9.30 20.68
C PRO A 111 -3.34 -9.81 19.24
N PHE A 112 -3.24 -8.93 18.23
CA PHE A 112 -3.39 -9.29 16.82
C PHE A 112 -2.06 -9.45 16.08
N GLY A 113 -0.94 -9.08 16.70
CA GLY A 113 0.37 -9.20 16.10
C GLY A 113 0.88 -10.65 16.08
N ASP A 114 1.70 -10.99 15.09
CA ASP A 114 2.40 -12.28 15.01
C ASP A 114 3.79 -12.11 14.37
N ASN A 115 4.77 -12.90 14.82
CA ASN A 115 6.15 -12.88 14.30
C ASN A 115 6.23 -13.01 12.78
N SER A 116 5.42 -13.88 12.17
CA SER A 116 5.46 -14.12 10.72
C SER A 116 4.96 -12.91 9.92
N THR A 117 3.97 -12.19 10.45
CA THR A 117 3.46 -10.96 9.83
C THR A 117 4.45 -9.80 9.97
N GLU A 118 5.12 -9.69 11.12
CA GLU A 118 6.22 -8.75 11.35
C GLU A 118 7.39 -9.01 10.39
N ASP A 119 7.83 -10.26 10.27
CA ASP A 119 8.91 -10.65 9.36
C ASP A 119 8.57 -10.30 7.92
N ARG A 120 7.33 -10.57 7.50
CA ARG A 120 6.86 -10.20 6.17
C ARG A 120 6.89 -8.70 5.97
N TRP A 121 6.44 -7.90 6.94
CA TRP A 121 6.48 -6.44 6.84
C TRP A 121 7.93 -5.94 6.73
N GLU A 122 8.81 -6.38 7.64
CA GLU A 122 10.20 -5.92 7.71
C GLU A 122 11.01 -6.34 6.47
N LEU A 123 10.81 -7.56 5.97
CA LEU A 123 11.44 -8.04 4.73
C LEU A 123 11.10 -7.15 3.52
N ASN A 124 9.86 -6.70 3.46
CA ASN A 124 9.28 -6.01 2.31
C ASN A 124 9.43 -4.49 2.36
N TYR A 125 9.28 -3.91 3.56
CA TYR A 125 9.13 -2.48 3.79
C TYR A 125 10.12 -1.92 4.81
N GLY A 126 10.84 -2.77 5.54
CA GLY A 126 11.69 -2.36 6.65
C GLY A 126 12.78 -1.37 6.26
N ALA A 127 13.45 -1.60 5.13
CA ALA A 127 14.48 -0.68 4.64
C ALA A 127 13.95 0.71 4.28
N SER A 128 12.80 0.79 3.59
CA SER A 128 12.13 2.06 3.27
C SER A 128 11.59 2.74 4.52
N SER A 129 11.05 1.97 5.47
CA SER A 129 10.59 2.49 6.76
C SER A 129 11.76 3.06 7.58
N ILE A 130 12.92 2.41 7.61
CA ILE A 130 14.13 2.96 8.27
C ILE A 130 14.52 4.29 7.62
N ASN A 131 14.53 4.34 6.29
CA ASN A 131 14.92 5.54 5.56
C ASN A 131 13.96 6.72 5.81
N SER A 132 12.65 6.43 5.87
CA SER A 132 11.61 7.45 5.96
C SER A 132 11.26 7.85 7.40
N LEU A 133 11.33 6.91 8.33
CA LEU A 133 10.82 7.05 9.71
C LEU A 133 11.88 6.76 10.80
N GLY A 134 13.04 6.21 10.44
CA GLY A 134 14.14 5.92 11.38
C GLY A 134 14.08 4.56 12.06
N ALA A 135 13.06 3.74 11.82
CA ALA A 135 13.02 2.33 12.24
C ALA A 135 12.23 1.47 11.24
N SER A 136 12.49 0.16 11.22
CA SER A 136 11.88 -0.77 10.24
C SER A 136 10.38 -0.95 10.41
N ARG A 137 9.87 -0.63 11.59
CA ARG A 137 8.52 -0.97 12.05
C ARG A 137 7.96 0.16 12.88
N LEU A 138 7.26 1.08 12.22
CA LEU A 138 6.64 2.24 12.87
C LEU A 138 5.20 2.40 12.42
N ALA A 139 4.31 2.41 13.40
CA ALA A 139 2.88 2.60 13.19
C ALA A 139 2.51 4.09 13.37
N PRO A 140 1.57 4.63 12.57
CA PRO A 140 0.99 4.03 11.38
C PRO A 140 1.94 4.12 10.18
N THR A 141 1.95 3.09 9.33
CA THR A 141 2.51 3.18 7.97
C THR A 141 1.60 2.44 7.01
N THR A 142 1.19 3.07 5.92
CA THR A 142 0.33 2.45 4.90
C THR A 142 1.11 2.28 3.60
N VAL A 143 0.99 1.14 2.93
CA VAL A 143 1.58 0.92 1.62
C VAL A 143 0.50 0.48 0.64
N ILE A 144 0.44 1.13 -0.52
CA ILE A 144 -0.50 0.84 -1.59
C ILE A 144 0.23 0.11 -2.73
N ASP A 145 -0.35 -1.01 -3.17
CA ASP A 145 0.16 -1.96 -4.18
C ASP A 145 1.62 -2.35 -3.97
N GLY A 146 2.09 -2.35 -2.71
CA GLY A 146 3.48 -2.61 -2.35
C GLY A 146 4.50 -1.62 -2.91
N GLU A 147 4.07 -0.50 -3.48
CA GLU A 147 4.91 0.45 -4.24
C GLU A 147 4.97 1.84 -3.56
N ARG A 148 3.84 2.30 -3.01
CA ARG A 148 3.64 3.68 -2.55
C ARG A 148 3.44 3.71 -1.03
N MET A 149 4.46 4.11 -0.29
CA MET A 149 4.47 4.15 1.17
C MET A 149 4.03 5.53 1.69
N HIS A 150 3.09 5.53 2.62
CA HIS A 150 2.59 6.67 3.37
C HIS A 150 3.01 6.52 4.84
N PRO A 151 4.15 7.11 5.22
CA PRO A 151 4.68 6.98 6.57
C PRO A 151 3.98 7.95 7.54
N GLY A 152 3.49 7.42 8.66
CA GLY A 152 2.89 8.22 9.71
C GLY A 152 1.53 8.82 9.33
N HIS A 153 1.25 10.01 9.86
CA HIS A 153 -0.06 10.66 9.81
C HIS A 153 -0.02 12.07 9.22
N ARG A 154 1.16 12.52 8.77
CA ARG A 154 1.35 13.88 8.26
C ARG A 154 1.17 13.86 6.74
N PRO A 155 0.27 14.69 6.19
CA PRO A 155 0.10 14.75 4.75
C PRO A 155 1.31 15.38 4.06
N LYS A 156 1.58 14.93 2.83
CA LYS A 156 2.51 15.56 1.89
C LYS A 156 1.82 16.57 0.98
N SER A 157 0.52 16.41 0.71
CA SER A 157 -0.30 17.40 0.02
C SER A 157 -1.21 18.20 0.99
N ASN A 158 -2.35 18.68 0.51
CA ASN A 158 -3.32 19.47 1.28
C ASN A 158 -3.86 18.70 2.50
N ASN A 159 -4.08 17.39 2.36
CA ASN A 159 -4.54 16.51 3.42
C ASN A 159 -4.21 15.04 3.10
N LEU A 160 -4.29 14.17 4.11
CA LEU A 160 -3.84 12.78 4.01
C LEU A 160 -4.76 11.92 3.13
N GLU A 161 -6.05 12.25 3.09
CA GLU A 161 -7.03 11.59 2.22
C GLU A 161 -6.68 11.80 0.74
N ASN A 162 -6.29 13.03 0.36
CA ASN A 162 -5.84 13.33 -1.00
C ASN A 162 -4.55 12.57 -1.37
N ASP A 163 -3.63 12.39 -0.43
CA ASP A 163 -2.40 11.61 -0.64
C ASP A 163 -2.74 10.15 -0.98
N PHE A 164 -3.67 9.56 -0.23
CA PHE A 164 -4.20 8.23 -0.49
C PHE A 164 -4.99 8.14 -1.80
N ILE A 165 -5.91 9.07 -2.08
CA ILE A 165 -6.68 9.09 -3.34
C ILE A 165 -5.71 9.11 -4.53
N THR A 166 -4.70 9.97 -4.46
CA THR A 166 -3.69 10.08 -5.52
C THR A 166 -2.99 8.73 -5.70
N SER A 167 -2.54 8.10 -4.62
CA SER A 167 -1.84 6.80 -4.69
C SER A 167 -2.72 5.64 -5.14
N ILE A 168 -4.00 5.61 -4.77
CA ILE A 168 -4.95 4.58 -5.22
C ILE A 168 -5.23 4.77 -6.71
N SER A 169 -5.40 6.01 -7.17
CA SER A 169 -5.70 6.32 -8.58
C SER A 169 -4.59 5.94 -9.57
N VAL A 170 -3.36 5.79 -9.10
CA VAL A 170 -2.24 5.28 -9.91
C VAL A 170 -2.48 3.81 -10.32
N GLY A 171 -3.12 3.02 -9.45
CA GLY A 171 -3.27 1.58 -9.63
C GLY A 171 -1.92 0.85 -9.58
N SER A 172 -1.94 -0.45 -9.94
CA SER A 172 -0.70 -1.20 -10.02
C SER A 172 0.16 -0.74 -11.20
N THR A 173 1.46 -0.55 -10.97
CA THR A 173 2.42 -0.26 -12.04
C THR A 173 3.11 -1.51 -12.58
N ALA A 174 2.66 -2.70 -12.17
CA ALA A 174 3.23 -3.95 -12.63
C ALA A 174 3.11 -4.06 -14.16
N PRO A 175 4.22 -4.32 -14.89
CA PRO A 175 4.19 -4.42 -16.34
C PRO A 175 3.71 -5.81 -16.76
N LEU A 176 2.53 -6.23 -16.30
CA LEU A 176 1.96 -7.56 -16.52
C LEU A 176 0.53 -7.47 -17.04
N TYR A 177 0.18 -8.35 -17.97
CA TYR A 177 -1.19 -8.55 -18.42
C TYR A 177 -1.52 -10.04 -18.48
N GLY A 178 -2.80 -10.35 -18.62
CA GLY A 178 -3.34 -11.71 -18.62
C GLY A 178 -4.14 -11.99 -17.36
N ASN A 179 -4.29 -13.26 -17.03
CA ASN A 179 -5.10 -13.71 -15.91
C ASN A 179 -4.33 -14.67 -14.99
N ILE A 180 -4.79 -14.77 -13.75
CA ILE A 180 -4.36 -15.82 -12.83
C ILE A 180 -5.58 -16.70 -12.59
N SER A 181 -5.35 -17.99 -12.45
CA SER A 181 -6.37 -18.91 -11.93
C SER A 181 -5.95 -19.45 -10.57
N LEU A 182 -6.91 -19.57 -9.66
CA LEU A 182 -6.77 -20.19 -8.36
C LEU A 182 -7.79 -21.32 -8.24
N SER A 183 -7.32 -22.46 -7.76
CA SER A 183 -8.14 -23.64 -7.48
C SER A 183 -7.89 -24.15 -6.07
N VAL A 184 -8.95 -24.62 -5.43
CA VAL A 184 -8.92 -25.22 -4.10
C VAL A 184 -9.64 -26.56 -4.16
N THR A 185 -8.97 -27.63 -3.75
CA THR A 185 -9.56 -28.97 -3.63
C THR A 185 -9.55 -29.40 -2.18
N LYS A 186 -10.73 -29.68 -1.61
CA LYS A 186 -10.92 -30.19 -0.25
C LYS A 186 -11.00 -31.71 -0.28
N ASN A 187 -10.17 -32.33 0.54
CA ASN A 187 -10.20 -33.76 0.79
C ASN A 187 -10.91 -34.02 2.12
N ASP A 188 -12.24 -34.17 2.07
CA ASP A 188 -13.06 -34.64 3.19
C ASP A 188 -13.24 -36.17 3.09
N SER A 189 -12.17 -36.92 3.38
CA SER A 189 -12.31 -38.36 3.56
C SER A 189 -12.90 -38.63 4.95
N ILE A 190 -14.05 -39.31 5.02
CA ILE A 190 -14.73 -39.68 6.27
C ILE A 190 -13.93 -40.73 7.07
N THR A 191 -12.98 -41.41 6.42
CA THR A 191 -12.41 -42.66 6.94
C THR A 191 -10.97 -42.57 7.44
N GLN A 192 -10.21 -41.52 7.11
CA GLN A 192 -8.87 -41.27 7.68
C GLN A 192 -8.59 -39.76 7.78
N ASP A 193 -8.23 -39.33 8.99
CA ASP A 193 -7.68 -38.01 9.32
C ASP A 193 -6.24 -37.90 8.76
N PRO A 194 -5.79 -36.74 8.25
CA PRO A 194 -6.40 -35.43 8.36
C PRO A 194 -7.10 -34.88 7.11
N LYS A 195 -8.20 -34.15 7.37
CA LYS A 195 -8.84 -33.26 6.40
C LYS A 195 -7.79 -32.30 5.83
N SER A 196 -7.64 -32.27 4.51
CA SER A 196 -6.65 -31.44 3.84
C SER A 196 -7.27 -30.63 2.72
N SER A 197 -6.73 -29.44 2.48
CA SER A 197 -7.08 -28.62 1.31
C SER A 197 -5.82 -28.37 0.49
N ILE A 198 -5.92 -28.60 -0.82
CA ILE A 198 -4.85 -28.34 -1.78
C ILE A 198 -5.20 -27.07 -2.53
N PHE A 199 -4.32 -26.07 -2.44
CA PHE A 199 -4.40 -24.84 -3.19
C PHE A 199 -3.43 -24.93 -4.38
N SER A 200 -3.90 -24.59 -5.57
CA SER A 200 -3.08 -24.54 -6.78
C SER A 200 -3.44 -23.31 -7.60
N TRP A 201 -2.43 -22.58 -8.04
CA TRP A 201 -2.58 -21.41 -8.90
C TRP A 201 -1.80 -21.59 -10.20
N SER A 202 -2.32 -21.02 -11.28
CA SER A 202 -1.61 -20.94 -12.56
C SER A 202 -1.45 -19.49 -13.00
N THR A 203 -0.22 -19.15 -13.35
CA THR A 203 0.21 -17.87 -13.93
C THR A 203 0.64 -18.03 -15.39
N SER A 204 0.30 -19.15 -16.03
CA SER A 204 0.78 -19.51 -17.37
C SER A 204 0.43 -18.51 -18.47
N THR A 205 -0.61 -17.72 -18.24
CA THR A 205 -1.13 -16.69 -19.15
C THR A 205 -0.62 -15.30 -18.82
N LEU A 206 0.17 -15.13 -17.74
CA LEU A 206 0.81 -13.87 -17.42
C LEU A 206 1.93 -13.57 -18.40
N MET A 207 1.87 -12.38 -18.99
CA MET A 207 2.84 -11.93 -19.96
C MET A 207 3.32 -10.52 -19.59
N PRO A 208 4.62 -10.22 -19.75
CA PRO A 208 5.12 -8.88 -19.53
C PRO A 208 4.69 -7.92 -20.65
N ILE A 209 4.35 -6.68 -20.30
CA ILE A 209 4.08 -5.58 -21.23
C ILE A 209 5.42 -4.92 -21.60
N CYS A 210 5.97 -5.20 -22.77
CA CYS A 210 7.19 -4.53 -23.26
C CYS A 210 7.28 -4.49 -24.79
N ALA A 211 7.85 -3.39 -25.31
CA ALA A 211 8.25 -3.24 -26.70
C ALA A 211 9.74 -3.64 -26.83
N ASP A 212 9.97 -4.81 -27.43
CA ASP A 212 11.25 -5.48 -27.71
C ASP A 212 12.21 -5.76 -26.51
N ASP A 213 12.74 -6.99 -26.47
CA ASP A 213 13.70 -7.54 -25.49
C ASP A 213 13.20 -7.73 -24.03
N CYS A 214 12.02 -8.35 -23.89
CA CYS A 214 11.39 -8.73 -22.62
C CYS A 214 12.12 -9.80 -21.78
N ARG A 215 13.35 -10.19 -22.12
CA ARG A 215 14.10 -11.20 -21.35
C ARG A 215 14.57 -10.73 -19.98
N LYS A 216 14.36 -9.45 -19.63
CA LYS A 216 14.48 -8.95 -18.25
C LYS A 216 13.22 -9.30 -17.44
N SER A 217 13.16 -10.59 -17.13
CA SER A 217 12.59 -11.27 -15.96
C SER A 217 11.77 -10.45 -14.95
N VAL A 218 10.49 -10.18 -15.24
CA VAL A 218 9.51 -9.96 -14.17
C VAL A 218 9.34 -11.29 -13.44
N SER A 219 9.64 -11.33 -12.14
CA SER A 219 9.44 -12.51 -11.31
C SER A 219 8.23 -12.27 -10.40
N THR A 220 7.29 -13.20 -10.40
CA THR A 220 6.11 -13.17 -9.55
C THR A 220 6.19 -14.27 -8.50
N SER A 221 5.91 -13.94 -7.25
CA SER A 221 5.74 -14.91 -6.17
C SER A 221 4.33 -14.79 -5.60
N ALA A 222 3.55 -15.86 -5.70
CA ALA A 222 2.23 -15.93 -5.11
C ALA A 222 2.32 -16.29 -3.62
N TRP A 223 1.35 -15.81 -2.85
CA TRP A 223 1.18 -16.15 -1.45
C TRP A 223 -0.32 -16.25 -1.16
N LEU A 224 -0.67 -16.93 -0.07
CA LEU A 224 -2.06 -17.11 0.36
C LEU A 224 -2.30 -16.32 1.64
N LEU A 225 -3.43 -15.62 1.70
CA LEU A 225 -3.95 -15.00 2.91
C LEU A 225 -5.20 -15.75 3.34
N PHE A 226 -5.27 -16.10 4.62
CA PHE A 226 -6.50 -16.57 5.24
C PHE A 226 -7.10 -15.39 6.00
N VAL A 227 -8.36 -15.07 5.68
CA VAL A 227 -9.12 -13.95 6.24
C VAL A 227 -10.30 -14.50 7.04
#